data_AF-W3RM72-F1
#
_entry.id   AF-W3RM72-F1
#
_cell.length_a   1.000
_cell.length_b   1.000
_cell.length_c   1.000
_cell.angle_alpha   90.00
_cell.angle_beta   90.00
_cell.angle_gamma   90.00
#
_symmetry.space_group_name_H-M   'P 1'
#
loop_
_entity.id
_entity.type
_entity.pdbx_description
1 polymer ?
#
loop_
_entity_poly.entity_id
_entity_poly.type
_entity_poly.pdbx_seq_one_letter_code
_entity_poly.pdbx_strand_id
1 'polypeptide(L)'
;MRGRSPIRFVATASVLAMAGLSAAGCSSLALKDITGSTSATASAPAPQSDADWRRAVEIYGERHRANPKDPNVALQYGLALRATGQRAQSVAVLEQAAITHSENRALLAAYGRALVDNGSYQQGFDTLTRAHTPDNPDWHILSVQGTALDRLGRHEDARRYYANALKIKPDEPSVLSNLGMSYVLSKQLPQAEDALRRAQTVAKGDARVRQNLALVVGLQGRMAEAETIITAGLPPDEAAESVSSLKEMLRGSPEQPRSRRAEAGPASRT
;
A
#
# COMPACT_ATOMS: atom_id res chain seq x y z
N MET A 1 25.90 67.83 -28.73
CA MET A 1 24.60 67.76 -29.43
C MET A 1 24.17 66.30 -29.43
N ARG A 2 23.14 65.90 -28.64
CA ARG A 2 21.75 65.56 -29.07
C ARG A 2 21.73 64.53 -30.22
N GLY A 3 21.02 63.40 -30.20
CA GLY A 3 19.95 62.88 -29.34
C GLY A 3 19.92 61.34 -29.36
N ARG A 4 19.42 60.68 -28.31
CA ARG A 4 18.03 60.24 -28.05
C ARG A 4 17.55 59.07 -28.94
N SER A 5 17.32 57.95 -28.24
CA SER A 5 16.77 56.63 -28.60
C SER A 5 15.38 56.66 -29.28
N PRO A 6 14.84 55.51 -29.75
CA PRO A 6 14.07 54.63 -28.85
C PRO A 6 14.05 53.11 -29.15
N ILE A 7 13.98 52.33 -28.05
CA ILE A 7 13.00 51.26 -27.74
C ILE A 7 12.58 50.28 -28.85
N ARG A 8 12.82 48.98 -28.63
CA ARG A 8 11.84 47.88 -28.73
C ARG A 8 12.47 46.51 -28.45
N PHE A 9 11.84 45.72 -27.57
CA PHE A 9 11.52 44.28 -27.64
C PHE A 9 11.21 43.79 -26.21
N VAL A 10 9.93 43.85 -25.81
CA VAL A 10 8.95 42.75 -25.78
C VAL A 10 9.18 41.78 -24.63
N ALA A 11 8.08 41.58 -23.91
CA ALA A 11 7.92 40.92 -22.63
C ALA A 11 7.92 39.39 -22.67
N THR A 12 7.99 38.83 -21.46
CA THR A 12 7.41 37.56 -20.99
C THR A 12 7.96 36.24 -21.53
N ALA A 13 8.49 35.40 -20.63
CA ALA A 13 7.70 34.34 -20.00
C ALA A 13 8.54 33.54 -18.99
N SER A 14 8.06 33.47 -17.76
CA SER A 14 8.51 32.53 -16.73
C SER A 14 8.03 31.12 -17.09
N VAL A 15 8.90 30.12 -17.00
CA VAL A 15 8.49 28.74 -16.71
C VAL A 15 9.47 28.17 -15.68
N LEU A 16 9.02 28.14 -14.42
CA LEU A 16 9.55 27.26 -13.40
C LEU A 16 9.26 25.82 -13.84
N ALA A 17 10.29 25.03 -14.09
CA ALA A 17 10.21 23.59 -14.10
C ALA A 17 10.80 23.10 -12.77
N MET A 18 9.97 23.01 -11.72
CA MET A 18 10.29 22.18 -10.56
C MET A 18 9.35 20.98 -10.52
N ALA A 19 10.01 19.85 -10.66
CA ALA A 19 9.54 18.47 -10.63
C ALA A 19 8.40 18.20 -9.65
N GLY A 20 7.45 17.40 -10.13
CA GLY A 20 6.34 16.87 -9.35
C GLY A 20 6.82 16.11 -8.12
N LEU A 21 6.30 16.53 -6.96
CA LEU A 21 6.34 15.75 -5.74
C LEU A 21 5.38 14.58 -5.90
N SER A 22 5.92 13.41 -6.22
CA SER A 22 5.27 12.13 -5.90
C SER A 22 5.38 11.94 -4.39
N ALA A 23 4.39 12.42 -3.65
CA ALA A 23 4.23 12.08 -2.25
C ALA A 23 3.74 10.63 -2.17
N ALA A 24 4.68 9.70 -2.09
CA ALA A 24 4.39 8.34 -1.70
C ALA A 24 3.83 8.36 -0.27
N GLY A 25 2.58 7.93 -0.14
CA GLY A 25 2.00 7.60 1.16
C GLY A 25 2.59 6.30 1.69
N CYS A 26 3.84 6.35 2.15
CA CYS A 26 4.43 5.33 3.01
C CYS A 26 3.66 5.33 4.34
N SER A 27 2.64 4.49 4.46
CA SER A 27 2.06 4.12 5.75
C SER A 27 3.04 3.20 6.49
N SER A 28 4.20 3.72 6.85
CA SER A 28 5.11 3.07 7.77
C SER A 28 4.63 3.37 9.18
N LEU A 29 3.65 2.59 9.64
CA LEU A 29 3.40 2.44 11.06
C LEU A 29 4.68 1.84 11.66
N ALA A 30 5.45 2.74 12.28
CA ALA A 30 6.59 2.42 13.10
C ALA A 30 6.21 1.30 14.09
N LEU A 31 7.15 0.40 14.35
CA LEU A 31 7.11 -0.70 15.33
C LEU A 31 6.85 -0.27 16.79
N LYS A 32 6.20 0.89 17.04
CA LYS A 32 6.07 1.48 18.37
C LYS A 32 5.27 0.62 19.34
N ASP A 33 4.52 -0.37 18.85
CA ASP A 33 3.63 -1.19 19.69
C ASP A 33 4.03 -2.68 19.81
N ILE A 34 5.16 -3.12 19.25
CA ILE A 34 5.55 -4.56 19.32
C ILE A 34 6.39 -4.90 20.55
N THR A 35 6.95 -3.94 21.29
CA THR A 35 7.86 -4.24 22.40
C THR A 35 7.44 -3.58 23.71
N GLY A 36 6.50 -4.22 24.40
CA GLY A 36 6.30 -4.02 25.84
C GLY A 36 7.42 -4.71 26.63
N SER A 37 8.66 -4.21 26.56
CA SER A 37 9.70 -4.42 27.58
C SER A 37 10.94 -3.56 27.29
N THR A 38 11.37 -2.85 28.32
CA THR A 38 12.48 -1.91 28.46
C THR A 38 13.85 -2.32 27.90
N SER A 39 14.51 -1.43 27.17
CA SER A 39 15.84 -0.87 27.52
C SER A 39 16.26 0.18 26.48
N ALA A 40 16.53 1.40 26.95
CA ALA A 40 16.87 2.55 26.14
C ALA A 40 18.27 2.44 25.49
N THR A 41 18.31 2.31 24.17
CA THR A 41 19.23 3.12 23.36
C THR A 41 18.34 4.08 22.56
N ALA A 42 18.70 5.36 22.55
CA ALA A 42 17.98 6.38 21.79
C ALA A 42 17.97 5.97 20.31
N SER A 43 16.91 5.25 19.93
CA SER A 43 16.67 4.84 18.56
C SER A 43 16.43 6.11 17.78
N ALA A 44 17.10 6.26 16.64
CA ALA A 44 16.81 7.36 15.72
C ALA A 44 15.29 7.43 15.51
N PRO A 45 14.69 8.63 15.46
CA PRO A 45 13.26 8.78 15.30
C PRO A 45 12.80 7.96 14.08
N ALA A 46 11.64 7.31 14.21
CA ALA A 46 11.11 6.48 13.13
C ALA A 46 11.01 7.30 11.83
N PRO A 47 11.44 6.76 10.67
CA PRO A 47 11.41 7.50 9.42
C PRO A 47 9.99 7.96 9.09
N GLN A 48 9.84 9.22 8.66
CA GLN A 48 8.54 9.86 8.42
C GLN A 48 8.27 10.14 6.95
N SER A 49 9.31 10.13 6.12
CA SER A 49 9.24 10.39 4.69
C SER A 49 10.00 9.34 3.88
N ASP A 50 9.75 9.28 2.59
CA ASP A 50 10.54 8.47 1.65
C ASP A 50 12.04 8.77 1.71
N ALA A 51 12.40 10.04 1.88
CA ALA A 51 13.80 10.45 2.03
C ALA A 51 14.41 9.87 3.30
N ASP A 52 13.65 9.84 4.40
CA ASP A 52 14.10 9.22 5.64
C ASP A 52 14.25 7.70 5.50
N TRP A 53 13.36 7.04 4.76
CA TRP A 53 13.46 5.61 4.49
C TRP A 53 14.68 5.28 3.63
N ARG A 54 14.98 6.06 2.59
CA ARG A 54 16.21 5.90 1.79
C ARG A 54 17.46 6.12 2.63
N ARG A 55 17.48 7.15 3.48
CA ARG A 55 18.57 7.39 4.42
C ARG A 55 18.72 6.23 5.42
N ALA A 56 17.62 5.66 5.90
CA ALA A 56 17.65 4.51 6.79
C ALA A 56 18.26 3.26 6.10
N VAL A 57 18.01 3.04 4.81
CA VAL A 57 18.65 1.97 4.04
C VAL A 57 20.18 2.15 4.05
N GLU A 58 20.68 3.36 3.82
CA GLU A 58 22.12 3.65 3.85
C GLU A 58 22.71 3.39 5.24
N ILE A 59 22.12 3.99 6.28
CA ILE A 59 22.62 3.89 7.66
C ILE A 59 22.62 2.45 8.15
N TYR A 60 21.51 1.74 8.00
CA TYR A 60 21.40 0.37 8.49
C TYR A 60 22.13 -0.63 7.59
N GLY A 61 22.31 -0.33 6.31
CA GLY A 61 23.15 -1.13 5.41
C GLY A 61 24.62 -1.11 5.83
N GLU A 62 25.17 0.06 6.15
CA GLU A 62 26.54 0.18 6.67
C GLU A 62 26.71 -0.54 8.01
N ARG A 63 25.75 -0.36 8.93
CA ARG A 63 25.77 -1.06 10.23
C ARG A 63 25.67 -2.57 10.06
N HIS A 64 24.82 -3.03 9.15
CA HIS A 64 24.67 -4.46 8.87
C HIS A 64 25.95 -5.04 8.26
N ARG A 65 26.63 -4.31 7.38
CA ARG A 65 27.93 -4.73 6.84
C ARG A 65 29.00 -4.83 7.92
N ALA A 66 29.02 -3.90 8.87
CA ALA A 66 29.96 -3.91 10.00
C ALA A 66 29.68 -5.05 10.99
N ASN A 67 28.41 -5.40 11.23
CA ASN A 67 28.02 -6.53 12.07
C ASN A 67 26.77 -7.26 11.54
N PRO A 68 26.95 -8.24 10.63
CA PRO A 68 25.82 -8.93 9.99
C PRO A 68 24.98 -9.80 10.94
N LYS A 69 25.52 -10.12 12.13
CA LYS A 69 24.87 -11.02 13.10
C LYS A 69 23.96 -10.31 14.09
N ASP A 70 23.95 -8.97 14.09
CA ASP A 70 23.09 -8.19 14.98
C ASP A 70 21.62 -8.25 14.49
N PRO A 71 20.73 -8.91 15.26
CA PRO A 71 19.34 -9.08 14.86
C PRO A 71 18.57 -7.76 14.78
N ASN A 72 18.92 -6.78 15.61
CA ASN A 72 18.23 -5.49 15.63
C ASN A 72 18.61 -4.68 14.41
N VAL A 73 19.88 -4.68 14.02
CA VAL A 73 20.34 -4.01 12.81
C VAL A 73 19.75 -4.68 11.57
N ALA A 74 19.74 -6.01 11.50
CA ALA A 74 19.12 -6.73 10.39
C ALA A 74 17.61 -6.45 10.28
N LEU A 75 16.90 -6.39 11.42
CA LEU A 75 15.49 -5.99 11.47
C LEU A 75 15.29 -4.59 10.89
N GLN A 76 16.01 -3.58 11.39
CA GLN A 76 15.84 -2.20 10.92
C GLN A 76 16.23 -2.05 9.44
N TYR A 77 17.29 -2.73 9.01
CA TYR A 77 17.71 -2.71 7.61
C TYR A 77 16.65 -3.35 6.70
N GLY A 78 16.15 -4.52 7.06
CA GLY A 78 15.10 -5.22 6.33
C GLY A 78 13.81 -4.40 6.21
N LEU A 79 13.41 -3.70 7.28
CA LEU A 79 12.25 -2.80 7.25
C LEU A 79 12.46 -1.61 6.30
N ALA A 80 13.64 -0.99 6.33
CA ALA A 80 13.97 0.12 5.45
C ALA A 80 14.01 -0.30 3.97
N LEU A 81 14.60 -1.47 3.68
CA LEU A 81 14.57 -2.08 2.35
C LEU A 81 13.14 -2.33 1.87
N ARG A 82 12.26 -2.84 2.74
CA ARG A 82 10.85 -3.07 2.40
C ARG A 82 10.11 -1.78 2.09
N ALA A 83 10.29 -0.75 2.93
CA ALA A 83 9.65 0.55 2.78
C ALA A 83 10.05 1.26 1.47
N THR A 84 11.27 1.02 1.00
CA THR A 84 11.82 1.58 -0.25
C THR A 84 11.64 0.67 -1.46
N GLY A 85 10.87 -0.43 -1.33
CA GLY A 85 10.53 -1.32 -2.44
C GLY A 85 11.60 -2.36 -2.81
N GLN A 86 12.70 -2.45 -2.06
CA GLN A 86 13.78 -3.43 -2.25
C GLN A 86 13.40 -4.79 -1.64
N ARG A 87 12.31 -5.38 -2.14
CA ARG A 87 11.62 -6.53 -1.53
C ARG A 87 12.50 -7.78 -1.42
N ALA A 88 13.17 -8.17 -2.50
CA ALA A 88 14.04 -9.35 -2.52
C ALA A 88 15.22 -9.22 -1.54
N GLN A 89 15.83 -8.03 -1.44
CA GLN A 89 16.91 -7.77 -0.49
C GLN A 89 16.41 -7.78 0.96
N SER A 90 15.22 -7.20 1.20
CA SER A 90 14.56 -7.25 2.52
C SER A 90 14.37 -8.70 2.98
N VAL A 91 13.87 -9.57 2.10
CA VAL A 91 13.72 -11.02 2.37
C VAL A 91 15.07 -11.63 2.74
N ALA A 92 16.12 -11.44 1.93
CA ALA A 92 17.43 -12.05 2.18
C ALA A 92 18.05 -11.64 3.52
N VAL A 93 18.01 -10.34 3.86
CA VAL A 93 18.54 -9.83 5.14
C VAL A 93 17.76 -10.40 6.32
N LEU A 94 16.43 -10.39 6.24
CA LEU A 94 15.57 -10.86 7.33
C LEU A 94 15.58 -12.39 7.47
N GLU A 95 15.73 -13.13 6.38
CA GLU A 95 15.88 -14.59 6.37
C GLU A 95 17.14 -15.00 7.13
N GLN A 96 18.29 -14.41 6.80
CA GLN A 96 19.55 -14.72 7.47
C GLN A 96 19.48 -14.46 8.98
N ALA A 97 18.84 -13.36 9.37
CA ALA A 97 18.61 -13.04 10.78
C ALA A 97 17.63 -14.02 11.45
N ALA A 98 16.54 -14.40 10.77
CA ALA A 98 15.56 -15.33 11.29
C ALA A 98 16.09 -16.78 11.40
N ILE A 99 17.04 -17.19 10.56
CA ILE A 99 17.71 -18.50 10.68
C ILE A 99 18.52 -18.58 11.98
N THR A 100 19.23 -17.50 12.32
CA THR A 100 20.11 -17.44 13.50
C THR A 100 19.36 -17.09 14.79
N HIS A 101 18.20 -16.45 14.68
CA HIS A 101 17.35 -16.02 15.79
C HIS A 101 15.91 -16.52 15.61
N SER A 102 15.73 -17.84 15.48
CA SER A 102 14.48 -18.49 15.05
C SER A 102 13.28 -18.33 15.97
N GLU A 103 13.49 -17.84 17.20
CA GLU A 103 12.45 -17.57 18.19
C GLU A 103 12.14 -16.07 18.35
N ASN A 104 12.90 -15.20 17.69
CA ASN A 104 12.65 -13.77 17.74
C ASN A 104 11.40 -13.42 16.92
N ARG A 105 10.28 -13.25 17.63
CA ARG A 105 8.97 -12.95 17.05
C ARG A 105 8.95 -11.68 16.20
N ALA A 106 9.68 -10.63 16.58
CA ALA A 106 9.74 -9.40 15.80
C ALA A 106 10.44 -9.61 14.45
N LEU A 107 11.53 -10.40 14.44
CA LEU A 107 12.19 -10.81 13.20
C LEU A 107 11.30 -11.70 12.34
N LEU A 108 10.61 -12.68 12.94
CA LEU A 108 9.67 -13.52 12.21
C LEU A 108 8.52 -12.71 11.61
N ALA A 109 7.98 -11.72 12.34
CA ALA A 109 6.93 -10.84 11.83
C ALA A 109 7.42 -10.02 10.64
N ALA A 110 8.61 -9.41 10.76
CA ALA A 110 9.20 -8.63 9.67
C ALA A 110 9.54 -9.50 8.45
N TYR A 111 10.13 -10.67 8.66
CA TYR A 111 10.49 -11.63 7.61
C TYR A 111 9.24 -12.15 6.91
N GLY A 112 8.25 -12.63 7.66
CA GLY A 112 6.98 -13.11 7.13
C GLY A 112 6.25 -12.05 6.31
N ARG A 113 6.28 -10.78 6.75
CA ARG A 113 5.73 -9.69 5.95
C ARG A 113 6.56 -9.39 4.69
N ALA A 114 7.88 -9.41 4.77
CA ALA A 114 8.74 -9.24 3.59
C ALA A 114 8.49 -10.33 2.55
N LEU A 115 8.26 -11.58 2.98
CA LEU A 115 7.87 -12.69 2.12
C LEU A 115 6.53 -12.43 1.41
N VAL A 116 5.51 -11.99 2.14
CA VAL A 116 4.20 -11.65 1.55
C VAL A 116 4.33 -10.52 0.53
N ASP A 117 5.07 -9.45 0.87
CA ASP A 117 5.29 -8.33 -0.04
C ASP A 117 6.08 -8.77 -1.30
N ASN A 118 7.00 -9.74 -1.17
CA ASN A 118 7.80 -10.31 -2.25
C ASN A 118 7.07 -11.39 -3.08
N GLY A 119 5.85 -11.78 -2.70
CA GLY A 119 5.05 -12.78 -3.44
C GLY A 119 5.14 -14.22 -2.91
N SER A 120 5.96 -14.48 -1.88
CA SER A 120 6.08 -15.79 -1.24
C SER A 120 4.95 -15.99 -0.20
N TYR A 121 3.70 -16.03 -0.66
CA TYR A 121 2.52 -15.92 0.21
C TYR A 121 2.38 -17.05 1.23
N GLN A 122 2.55 -18.31 0.81
CA GLN A 122 2.42 -19.46 1.71
C GLN A 122 3.51 -19.45 2.79
N GLN A 123 4.78 -19.29 2.40
CA GLN A 123 5.89 -19.20 3.33
C GLN A 123 5.74 -17.99 4.28
N GLY A 124 5.26 -16.86 3.76
CA GLY A 124 4.98 -15.66 4.57
C GLY A 124 3.91 -15.93 5.62
N PHE A 125 2.81 -16.59 5.26
CA PHE A 125 1.75 -16.99 6.18
C PHE A 125 2.26 -17.93 7.29
N ASP A 126 3.04 -18.95 6.92
CA ASP A 126 3.58 -19.92 7.87
C ASP A 126 4.58 -19.26 8.84
N THR A 127 5.41 -18.34 8.32
CA THR A 127 6.35 -17.56 9.13
C THR A 127 5.63 -16.63 10.10
N LEU A 128 4.59 -15.93 9.63
CA LEU A 128 3.77 -15.05 10.46
C LEU A 128 3.03 -15.80 11.57
N THR A 129 2.58 -17.03 11.30
CA THR A 129 1.94 -17.88 12.31
C THR A 129 2.86 -18.17 13.51
N ARG A 130 4.17 -18.20 13.28
CA ARG A 130 5.18 -18.37 14.35
C ARG A 130 5.56 -17.07 15.05
N ALA A 131 5.12 -15.92 14.54
CA ALA A 131 5.47 -14.60 15.06
C ALA A 131 4.54 -14.11 16.19
N HIS A 132 3.45 -14.82 16.48
CA HIS A 132 2.54 -14.52 17.60
C HIS A 132 1.95 -15.80 18.19
N THR A 133 1.17 -15.69 19.26
CA THR A 133 0.47 -16.84 19.89
C THR A 133 -1.04 -16.66 19.83
N PRO A 134 -1.82 -17.75 19.96
CA PRO A 134 -3.28 -17.66 20.10
C PRO A 134 -3.73 -16.83 21.31
N ASP A 135 -2.97 -16.88 22.41
CA ASP A 135 -3.30 -16.15 23.65
C ASP A 135 -3.01 -14.64 23.57
N ASN A 136 -2.11 -14.24 22.68
CA ASN A 136 -1.78 -12.83 22.46
C ASN A 136 -1.66 -12.55 20.95
N PRO A 137 -2.78 -12.52 20.23
CA PRO A 137 -2.79 -12.27 18.80
C PRO A 137 -2.49 -10.79 18.49
N ASP A 138 -1.68 -10.55 17.47
CA ASP A 138 -1.39 -9.21 16.95
C ASP A 138 -2.25 -8.93 15.71
N TRP A 139 -3.05 -7.87 15.76
CA TRP A 139 -3.94 -7.49 14.66
C TRP A 139 -3.17 -7.13 13.38
N HIS A 140 -1.95 -6.60 13.49
CA HIS A 140 -1.09 -6.32 12.34
C HIS A 140 -0.71 -7.62 11.63
N ILE A 141 -0.31 -8.64 12.40
CA ILE A 141 0.07 -9.94 11.84
C ILE A 141 -1.15 -10.62 11.21
N LEU A 142 -2.30 -10.61 11.90
CA LEU A 142 -3.55 -11.17 11.37
C LEU A 142 -3.96 -10.50 10.05
N SER A 143 -3.82 -9.18 9.93
CA SER A 143 -4.11 -8.44 8.69
C SER A 143 -3.21 -8.89 7.54
N VAL A 144 -1.92 -9.11 7.79
CA VAL A 144 -0.97 -9.55 6.76
C VAL A 144 -1.20 -11.02 6.38
N GLN A 145 -1.56 -11.88 7.34
CA GLN A 145 -1.98 -13.25 7.07
C GLN A 145 -3.24 -13.29 6.19
N GLY A 146 -4.22 -12.42 6.44
CA GLY A 146 -5.38 -12.26 5.56
C GLY A 146 -4.98 -11.88 4.14
N THR A 147 -4.03 -10.95 3.99
CA THR A 147 -3.51 -10.54 2.67
C THR A 147 -2.84 -11.70 1.94
N ALA A 148 -2.04 -12.52 2.65
CA ALA A 148 -1.41 -13.70 2.09
C ALA A 148 -2.46 -14.70 1.58
N LEU A 149 -3.51 -14.95 2.37
CA LEU A 149 -4.60 -15.86 2.01
C LEU A 149 -5.40 -15.38 0.80
N ASP A 150 -5.68 -14.08 0.71
CA ASP A 150 -6.31 -13.50 -0.49
C ASP A 150 -5.50 -13.75 -1.76
N ARG A 151 -4.17 -13.62 -1.67
CA ARG A 151 -3.27 -13.87 -2.79
C ARG A 151 -3.15 -15.35 -3.15
N LEU A 152 -3.47 -16.24 -2.21
CA LEU A 152 -3.59 -17.68 -2.42
C LEU A 152 -5.00 -18.10 -2.90
N GLY A 153 -5.93 -17.16 -3.11
CA GLY A 153 -7.31 -17.45 -3.52
C GLY A 153 -8.22 -17.94 -2.37
N ARG A 154 -7.73 -17.92 -1.13
CA ARG A 154 -8.45 -18.39 0.07
C ARG A 154 -9.23 -17.24 0.73
N HIS A 155 -10.13 -16.62 -0.02
CA HIS A 155 -10.82 -15.38 0.37
C HIS A 155 -11.73 -15.51 1.60
N GLU A 156 -12.36 -16.67 1.81
CA GLU A 156 -13.16 -16.91 3.04
C GLU A 156 -12.27 -16.94 4.28
N ASP A 157 -11.13 -17.62 4.21
CA ASP A 157 -10.17 -17.67 5.31
C ASP A 157 -9.59 -16.28 5.57
N ALA A 158 -9.20 -15.55 4.51
CA ALA A 158 -8.69 -14.19 4.62
C ALA A 158 -9.65 -13.28 5.41
N ARG A 159 -10.95 -13.34 5.12
CA ARG A 159 -11.99 -12.59 5.82
C ARG A 159 -12.11 -12.95 7.30
N ARG A 160 -11.88 -14.20 7.68
CA ARG A 160 -11.81 -14.60 9.11
C ARG A 160 -10.63 -13.94 9.82
N TYR A 161 -9.48 -13.85 9.17
CA TYR A 161 -8.30 -13.16 9.72
C TYR A 161 -8.54 -11.65 9.86
N TYR A 162 -9.11 -10.99 8.85
CA TYR A 162 -9.48 -9.57 8.96
C TYR A 162 -10.52 -9.33 10.05
N ALA A 163 -11.54 -10.18 10.15
CA ALA A 163 -12.55 -10.08 11.21
C ALA A 163 -11.92 -10.22 12.61
N ASN A 164 -10.96 -11.14 12.78
CA ASN A 164 -10.24 -11.28 14.05
C ASN A 164 -9.34 -10.07 14.34
N ALA A 165 -8.66 -9.51 13.34
CA ALA A 165 -7.92 -8.27 13.49
C ALA A 165 -8.84 -7.10 13.93
N LEU A 166 -10.03 -6.99 13.33
CA LEU A 166 -11.02 -5.95 13.68
C LEU A 166 -11.69 -6.17 15.05
N LYS A 167 -11.69 -7.38 15.61
CA LYS A 167 -12.09 -7.61 17.00
C LYS A 167 -11.09 -7.01 17.99
N ILE A 168 -9.80 -7.07 17.66
CA ILE A 168 -8.72 -6.52 18.51
C ILE A 168 -8.62 -5.00 18.33
N LYS A 169 -8.63 -4.54 17.07
CA LYS A 169 -8.62 -3.13 16.71
C LYS A 169 -9.86 -2.78 15.87
N PRO A 170 -10.97 -2.41 16.53
CA PRO A 170 -12.18 -1.97 15.84
C PRO A 170 -11.89 -0.78 14.91
N ASP A 171 -12.58 -0.81 13.77
CA ASP A 171 -12.61 0.22 12.73
C ASP A 171 -11.24 0.70 12.22
N GLU A 172 -10.24 -0.19 12.26
CA GLU A 172 -8.93 0.06 11.67
C GLU A 172 -9.05 0.23 10.14
N PRO A 173 -8.80 1.44 9.57
CA PRO A 173 -9.10 1.73 8.17
C PRO A 173 -8.33 0.85 7.19
N SER A 174 -7.08 0.50 7.53
CA SER A 174 -6.23 -0.36 6.71
C SER A 174 -6.78 -1.79 6.61
N VAL A 175 -7.30 -2.34 7.72
CA VAL A 175 -7.90 -3.68 7.77
C VAL A 175 -9.27 -3.69 7.11
N LEU A 176 -10.10 -2.65 7.32
CA LEU A 176 -11.39 -2.51 6.63
C LEU A 176 -11.20 -2.39 5.11
N SER A 177 -10.17 -1.69 4.66
CA SER A 177 -9.83 -1.60 3.24
C SER A 177 -9.45 -2.95 2.66
N ASN A 178 -8.60 -3.72 3.36
CA ASN A 178 -8.23 -5.06 2.93
C ASN A 178 -9.44 -6.01 2.90
N LEU A 179 -10.30 -5.93 3.91
CA LEU A 179 -11.56 -6.68 3.96
C LEU A 179 -12.47 -6.34 2.76
N GLY A 180 -12.63 -5.05 2.45
CA GLY A 180 -13.39 -4.60 1.28
C GLY A 180 -12.82 -5.18 -0.02
N MET A 181 -11.50 -5.10 -0.21
CA MET A 181 -10.85 -5.65 -1.40
C MET A 181 -10.92 -7.18 -1.47
N SER A 182 -10.93 -7.90 -0.34
CA SER A 182 -11.16 -9.35 -0.29
C SER A 182 -12.55 -9.73 -0.81
N TYR A 183 -13.58 -8.95 -0.50
CA TYR A 183 -14.91 -9.12 -1.08
C TYR A 183 -14.93 -8.85 -2.60
N VAL A 184 -14.14 -7.89 -3.10
CA VAL A 184 -13.99 -7.67 -4.55
C VAL A 184 -13.43 -8.91 -5.25
N LEU A 185 -12.41 -9.56 -4.67
CA LEU A 185 -11.80 -10.76 -5.24
C LEU A 185 -12.78 -11.93 -5.40
N SER A 186 -13.87 -11.93 -4.63
CA SER A 186 -14.95 -12.92 -4.69
C SER A 186 -16.26 -12.35 -5.25
N LYS A 187 -16.20 -11.21 -5.95
CA LYS A 187 -17.33 -10.51 -6.60
C LYS A 187 -18.48 -10.09 -5.67
N GLN A 188 -18.21 -10.01 -4.37
CA GLN A 188 -19.18 -9.61 -3.35
C GLN A 188 -19.18 -8.07 -3.19
N LEU A 189 -19.48 -7.36 -4.28
CA LEU A 189 -19.35 -5.90 -4.35
C LEU A 189 -20.18 -5.13 -3.29
N PRO A 190 -21.41 -5.54 -2.91
CA PRO A 190 -22.14 -4.86 -1.83
C PRO A 190 -21.43 -4.92 -0.48
N GLN A 191 -20.90 -6.08 -0.10
CA GLN A 191 -20.12 -6.22 1.14
C GLN A 191 -18.78 -5.45 1.06
N ALA A 192 -18.17 -5.40 -0.12
CA ALA A 192 -16.97 -4.60 -0.35
C ALA A 192 -17.22 -3.11 -0.09
N GLU A 193 -18.34 -2.58 -0.59
CA GLU A 193 -18.74 -1.20 -0.38
C GLU A 193 -18.99 -0.90 1.10
N ASP A 194 -19.74 -1.76 1.81
CA ASP A 194 -20.03 -1.57 3.23
C ASP A 194 -18.74 -1.43 4.06
N ALA A 195 -17.78 -2.35 3.86
CA ALA A 195 -16.49 -2.31 4.53
C ALA A 195 -15.70 -1.02 4.21
N LEU A 196 -15.70 -0.58 2.95
CA LEU A 196 -14.97 0.62 2.52
C LEU A 196 -15.64 1.92 2.95
N ARG A 197 -16.98 1.96 3.04
CA ARG A 197 -17.68 3.11 3.64
C ARG A 197 -17.40 3.22 5.12
N ARG A 198 -17.35 2.11 5.84
CA ARG A 198 -16.89 2.10 7.24
C ARG A 198 -15.44 2.58 7.37
N ALA A 199 -14.56 2.20 6.45
CA ALA A 199 -13.19 2.73 6.44
C ALA A 199 -13.17 4.25 6.21
N GLN A 200 -14.02 4.74 5.30
CA GLN A 200 -14.11 6.16 4.94
C GLN A 200 -14.65 7.02 6.09
N THR A 201 -15.59 6.52 6.90
CA THR A 201 -16.11 7.29 8.04
C THR A 201 -15.04 7.58 9.08
N VAL A 202 -14.12 6.63 9.30
CA VAL A 202 -13.01 6.75 10.24
C VAL A 202 -11.83 7.52 9.63
N ALA A 203 -11.52 7.28 8.35
CA ALA A 203 -10.39 7.88 7.65
C ALA A 203 -10.83 8.75 6.46
N LYS A 204 -11.58 9.82 6.74
CA LYS A 204 -12.20 10.71 5.73
C LYS A 204 -11.21 11.27 4.69
N GLY A 205 -9.94 11.44 5.06
CA GLY A 205 -8.89 11.96 4.19
C GLY A 205 -8.00 10.91 3.53
N ASP A 206 -8.22 9.61 3.76
CA ASP A 206 -7.35 8.56 3.22
C ASP A 206 -7.62 8.34 1.72
N ALA A 207 -6.64 8.71 0.90
CA ALA A 207 -6.71 8.59 -0.55
C ALA A 207 -6.88 7.14 -1.03
N ARG A 208 -6.28 6.17 -0.32
CA ARG A 208 -6.37 4.75 -0.68
C ARG A 208 -7.77 4.20 -0.40
N VAL A 209 -8.34 4.54 0.76
CA VAL A 209 -9.73 4.19 1.08
C VAL A 209 -10.68 4.77 0.03
N ARG A 210 -10.50 6.05 -0.31
CA ARG A 210 -11.28 6.74 -1.34
C ARG A 210 -11.17 6.07 -2.70
N GLN A 211 -9.95 5.71 -3.13
CA GLN A 211 -9.72 5.03 -4.39
C GLN A 211 -10.36 3.65 -4.45
N ASN A 212 -10.20 2.85 -3.40
CA ASN A 212 -10.82 1.54 -3.32
C ASN A 212 -12.35 1.64 -3.32
N LEU A 213 -12.92 2.58 -2.58
CA LEU A 213 -14.37 2.78 -2.56
C LEU A 213 -14.89 3.21 -3.94
N ALA A 214 -14.23 4.16 -4.60
CA ALA A 214 -14.60 4.56 -5.96
C ALA A 214 -14.51 3.39 -6.95
N LEU A 215 -13.46 2.57 -6.86
CA LEU A 215 -13.33 1.36 -7.68
C LEU A 215 -14.52 0.41 -7.48
N VAL A 216 -14.88 0.11 -6.23
CA VAL A 216 -16.00 -0.79 -5.92
C VAL A 216 -17.33 -0.24 -6.43
N VAL A 217 -17.61 1.03 -6.15
CA VAL A 217 -18.83 1.71 -6.61
C VAL A 217 -18.91 1.73 -8.15
N GLY A 218 -17.77 1.94 -8.82
CA GLY A 218 -17.64 1.88 -10.27
C GLY A 218 -17.86 0.46 -10.83
N LEU A 219 -17.35 -0.58 -10.18
CA LEU A 219 -17.59 -1.98 -10.55
C LEU A 219 -19.07 -2.37 -10.44
N GLN A 220 -19.82 -1.72 -9.54
CA GLN A 220 -21.27 -1.86 -9.44
C GLN A 220 -22.05 -1.05 -10.50
N GLY A 221 -21.36 -0.37 -11.42
CA GLY A 221 -21.96 0.41 -12.50
C GLY A 221 -22.38 1.83 -12.11
N ARG A 222 -22.15 2.27 -10.87
CA ARG A 222 -22.51 3.61 -10.39
C ARG A 222 -21.40 4.62 -10.67
N MET A 223 -21.11 4.82 -11.95
CA MET A 223 -19.94 5.62 -12.37
C MET A 223 -19.96 7.07 -11.87
N ALA A 224 -21.12 7.74 -11.90
CA ALA A 224 -21.25 9.12 -11.43
C ALA A 224 -20.91 9.26 -9.93
N GLU A 225 -21.33 8.29 -9.13
CA GLU A 225 -21.01 8.25 -7.71
C GLU A 225 -19.52 7.96 -7.48
N ALA A 226 -18.95 7.02 -8.24
CA ALA A 226 -17.53 6.70 -8.18
C ALA A 226 -16.64 7.91 -8.52
N GLU A 227 -17.01 8.70 -9.53
CA GLU A 227 -16.31 9.95 -9.87
C GLU A 227 -16.42 11.00 -8.75
N THR A 228 -17.59 11.12 -8.12
CA THR A 228 -17.76 12.01 -6.96
C THR A 228 -16.86 11.59 -5.80
N ILE A 229 -16.78 10.28 -5.54
CA ILE A 229 -15.96 9.74 -4.46
C ILE A 229 -14.47 9.97 -4.74
N ILE A 230 -13.97 9.62 -5.92
CA ILE A 230 -12.53 9.70 -6.21
C ILE A 230 -12.00 11.14 -6.22
N THR A 231 -12.82 12.10 -6.65
CA THR A 231 -12.45 13.52 -6.78
C THR A 231 -12.64 14.33 -5.49
N ALA A 232 -13.26 13.75 -4.46
CA ALA A 232 -13.61 14.45 -3.24
C ALA A 232 -12.40 15.12 -2.57
N GLY A 233 -12.38 16.45 -2.52
CA GLY A 233 -11.31 17.22 -1.88
C GLY A 233 -10.00 17.29 -2.68
N LEU A 234 -10.01 16.96 -3.97
CA LEU A 234 -8.88 17.14 -4.88
C LEU A 234 -9.02 18.43 -5.71
N PRO A 235 -7.89 19.07 -6.11
CA PRO A 235 -7.93 20.15 -7.09
C PRO A 235 -8.34 19.61 -8.48
N PRO A 236 -8.82 20.47 -9.40
CA PRO A 236 -9.39 20.03 -10.69
C PRO A 236 -8.46 19.14 -11.53
N ASP A 237 -7.17 19.44 -11.55
CA ASP A 237 -6.20 18.69 -12.35
C ASP A 237 -6.00 17.26 -11.83
N GLU A 238 -5.79 17.11 -10.51
CA GLU A 238 -5.68 15.80 -9.84
C GLU A 238 -6.99 14.99 -9.90
N ALA A 239 -8.12 15.68 -9.84
CA ALA A 239 -9.45 15.08 -9.98
C ALA A 239 -9.61 14.42 -11.37
N ALA A 240 -9.22 15.11 -12.44
CA ALA A 240 -9.29 14.60 -13.80
C ALA A 240 -8.39 13.37 -14.00
N GLU A 241 -7.15 13.41 -13.49
CA GLU A 241 -6.22 12.28 -13.53
C GLU A 241 -6.75 11.06 -12.76
N SER A 242 -7.34 11.30 -11.59
CA SER A 242 -7.90 10.25 -10.75
C SER A 242 -9.09 9.56 -11.41
N VAL A 243 -9.96 10.32 -12.09
CA VAL A 243 -11.08 9.78 -12.87
C VAL A 243 -10.58 8.97 -14.07
N SER A 244 -9.54 9.43 -14.77
CA SER A 244 -8.93 8.67 -15.87
C SER A 244 -8.38 7.34 -15.38
N SER A 245 -7.62 7.37 -14.29
CA SER A 245 -7.04 6.17 -13.65
C SER A 245 -8.13 5.18 -13.22
N LEU A 246 -9.22 5.67 -12.63
CA LEU A 246 -10.38 4.86 -12.28
C LEU A 246 -10.99 4.16 -13.50
N LYS A 247 -11.19 4.89 -14.60
CA LYS A 247 -11.76 4.34 -15.85
C LYS A 247 -10.85 3.26 -16.45
N GLU A 248 -9.54 3.43 -16.40
CA GLU A 248 -8.57 2.43 -16.85
C GLU A 248 -8.63 1.15 -16.00
N MET A 249 -8.65 1.28 -14.67
CA MET A 249 -8.80 0.14 -13.76
C MET A 249 -10.09 -0.65 -14.03
N LEU A 250 -11.21 0.06 -14.28
CA LEU A 250 -12.51 -0.58 -14.56
C LEU A 250 -12.55 -1.28 -15.92
N ARG A 251 -11.92 -0.73 -16.96
CA ARG A 251 -11.83 -1.36 -18.29
C ARG A 251 -10.97 -2.63 -18.29
N GLY A 252 -9.91 -2.64 -17.48
CA GLY A 252 -9.06 -3.81 -17.29
C GLY A 252 -9.68 -4.90 -16.40
N SER A 253 -10.78 -4.60 -15.73
CA SER A 253 -11.44 -5.53 -14.82
C SER A 253 -12.28 -6.56 -15.60
N PRO A 254 -12.20 -7.86 -15.25
CA PRO A 254 -12.93 -8.92 -15.95
C PRO A 254 -14.47 -8.81 -15.85
N GLU A 255 -14.99 -7.89 -15.02
CA GLU A 255 -16.41 -7.64 -14.81
C GLU A 255 -17.07 -6.77 -15.90
N GLN A 256 -16.31 -6.10 -16.78
CA GLN A 256 -16.91 -5.38 -17.91
C GLN A 256 -16.97 -6.28 -19.15
N PRO A 257 -18.16 -6.47 -19.76
CA PRO A 257 -18.23 -7.10 -21.07
C PRO A 257 -17.37 -6.28 -22.03
N ARG A 258 -16.32 -6.88 -22.60
CA ARG A 258 -15.63 -6.30 -23.76
C ARG A 258 -16.72 -6.07 -24.79
N SER A 259 -17.06 -4.81 -25.05
CA SER A 259 -18.00 -4.48 -26.12
C SER A 259 -17.42 -5.08 -27.40
N ARG A 260 -18.00 -6.20 -27.84
CA ARG A 260 -17.73 -6.73 -29.18
C ARG A 260 -18.19 -5.62 -30.11
N ARG A 261 -17.23 -4.86 -30.61
CA ARG A 261 -17.43 -4.00 -31.76
C ARG A 261 -17.97 -4.93 -32.83
N ALA A 262 -19.26 -4.79 -33.15
CA ALA A 262 -19.87 -5.53 -34.22
C ALA A 262 -19.10 -5.16 -35.49
N GLU A 263 -18.27 -6.09 -35.96
CA GLU A 263 -17.80 -6.08 -37.34
C GLU A 263 -19.04 -6.35 -38.19
N ALA A 264 -19.71 -5.27 -38.57
CA ALA A 264 -20.66 -5.29 -39.65
C ALA A 264 -19.87 -5.65 -40.91
N GLY A 265 -19.89 -6.93 -41.27
CA GLY A 265 -19.39 -7.40 -42.55
C GLY A 265 -20.15 -6.69 -43.67
N PRO A 266 -19.47 -6.20 -44.73
CA PRO A 266 -20.16 -5.60 -45.85
C PRO A 266 -20.99 -6.69 -46.54
N ALA A 267 -22.30 -6.45 -46.63
CA ALA A 267 -23.19 -7.21 -47.48
C ALA A 267 -22.74 -7.07 -48.94
N SER A 268 -22.15 -8.12 -49.49
CA SER A 268 -21.92 -8.26 -50.92
C SER A 268 -23.27 -8.46 -51.62
N ARG A 269 -23.70 -7.44 -52.36
CA ARG A 269 -24.71 -7.57 -53.42
C ARG A 269 -24.06 -8.23 -54.63
N THR A 270 -24.54 -9.40 -55.01
CA THR A 270 -24.67 -9.89 -56.41
C THR A 270 -25.78 -10.92 -56.43
#